data_AF-A0AAU8L846-F1
#
_entry.id   AF-A0AAU8L846-F1
#
_cell.length_a   1.000
_cell.length_b   1.000
_cell.length_c   1.000
_cell.angle_alpha   90.00
_cell.angle_beta   90.00
_cell.angle_gamma   90.00
#
_symmetry.space_group_name_H-M   'P 1'
#
loop_
_entity.id
_entity.type
_entity.pdbx_description
1 polymer ?
#
loop_
_entity_poly.entity_id
_entity_poly.type
_entity_poly.pdbx_seq_one_letter_code
_entity_poly.pdbx_strand_id
1 'polypeptide(L)'
;MSKIAFLFGVVALVISIADAEIYKYEHRFILKKDEQGLVFINHKEVTKKPTADNPNNEYLLRLRWTLFTNDMLTLLVNYRGYPTQYILEKKYPLQNIVVPLLPVGVNPITSQTYARIQFYDFNQTGKTAYIDVSIADEANRIEVEFKPKKTE
;
A
#
# COMPACT_ATOMS: atom_id res chain seq x y z
N MET A 1 25.28 43.15 49.29
CA MET A 1 25.94 42.14 48.42
C MET A 1 25.32 40.79 48.77
N SER A 2 24.79 39.90 47.92
CA SER A 2 24.42 39.84 46.49
C SER A 2 23.43 38.65 46.44
N LYS A 3 22.11 38.86 46.31
CA LYS A 3 21.25 38.60 45.13
C LYS A 3 21.73 37.49 44.16
N ILE A 4 20.75 36.65 43.80
CA ILE A 4 20.66 35.71 42.66
C ILE A 4 21.07 34.26 42.98
N ALA A 5 20.09 33.48 43.46
CA ALA A 5 20.06 32.04 43.22
C ALA A 5 19.24 31.80 41.95
N PHE A 6 19.92 31.32 40.92
CA PHE A 6 19.44 31.15 39.55
C PHE A 6 18.24 30.19 39.47
N LEU A 7 17.16 30.69 38.87
CA LEU A 7 16.01 29.92 38.40
C LEU A 7 16.47 28.99 37.26
N PHE A 8 16.70 27.70 37.53
CA PHE A 8 16.91 26.71 36.47
C PHE A 8 15.55 26.26 35.91
N GLY A 9 14.98 27.11 35.05
CA GLY A 9 13.88 26.75 34.18
C GLY A 9 14.39 25.88 33.04
N VAL A 10 14.34 24.56 33.20
CA VAL A 10 14.49 23.62 32.08
C VAL A 10 13.10 23.36 31.53
N VAL A 11 12.68 24.20 30.57
CA VAL A 11 11.54 23.91 29.69
C VAL A 11 12.00 22.81 28.75
N ALA A 12 11.68 21.55 29.08
CA ALA A 12 11.80 20.43 28.16
C ALA A 12 10.66 20.54 27.12
N LEU A 13 10.90 21.32 26.06
CA LEU A 13 10.06 21.33 24.88
C LEU A 13 10.29 20.02 24.12
N VAL A 14 9.52 18.98 24.45
CA VAL A 14 9.46 17.76 23.66
C VAL A 14 8.72 18.09 22.37
N ILE A 15 9.47 18.41 21.31
CA ILE A 15 8.93 18.46 19.95
C ILE A 15 8.76 17.01 19.51
N SER A 16 7.56 16.47 19.71
CA SER A 16 7.15 15.24 19.04
C SER A 16 7.04 15.55 17.55
N ILE A 17 8.07 15.18 16.79
CA ILE A 17 7.99 15.14 15.33
C ILE A 17 7.04 14.00 15.02
N ALA A 18 5.78 14.31 14.74
CA ALA A 18 4.84 13.34 14.21
C ALA A 18 5.35 12.95 12.83
N ASP A 19 5.91 11.75 12.73
CA ASP A 19 6.29 11.17 11.45
C ASP A 19 5.02 11.06 10.61
N ALA A 20 5.03 11.62 9.40
CA ALA A 20 3.89 11.55 8.51
C ALA A 20 3.81 10.11 8.03
N GLU A 21 2.80 9.36 8.49
CA GLU A 21 2.60 7.97 8.07
C GLU A 21 2.35 7.93 6.55
N ILE A 22 3.39 7.58 5.79
CA ILE A 22 3.37 7.58 4.33
C ILE A 22 2.30 6.60 3.82
N TYR A 23 2.16 5.46 4.51
CA TYR A 23 1.19 4.40 4.19
C TYR A 23 -0.08 4.54 5.02
N LYS A 24 -1.21 4.82 4.36
CA LYS A 24 -2.50 5.03 5.04
C LYS A 24 -3.39 3.80 5.07
N TYR A 25 -3.13 2.87 4.16
CA TYR A 25 -3.92 1.66 4.01
C TYR A 25 -2.98 0.47 3.93
N GLU A 26 -3.17 -0.50 4.81
CA GLU A 26 -2.37 -1.72 4.83
C GLU A 26 -3.27 -2.94 4.95
N HIS A 27 -2.91 -4.00 4.23
CA HIS A 27 -3.63 -5.25 4.26
C HIS A 27 -2.74 -6.44 3.92
N ARG A 28 -2.88 -7.53 4.68
CA ARG A 28 -2.25 -8.82 4.39
C ARG A 28 -3.26 -9.77 3.78
N PHE A 29 -3.07 -10.08 2.51
CA PHE A 29 -3.80 -11.14 1.84
C PHE A 29 -3.18 -12.50 2.16
N ILE A 30 -4.04 -13.48 2.46
CA ILE A 30 -3.66 -14.89 2.59
C ILE A 30 -4.38 -15.63 1.46
N LEU A 31 -3.66 -15.92 0.37
CA LEU A 31 -4.27 -16.42 -0.85
C LEU A 31 -3.85 -17.85 -1.14
N LYS A 32 -4.81 -18.70 -1.51
CA LYS A 32 -4.53 -19.96 -2.20
C LYS A 32 -4.14 -19.70 -3.66
N LYS A 33 -3.66 -20.74 -4.32
CA LYS A 33 -3.26 -20.66 -5.73
C LYS A 33 -4.42 -20.13 -6.57
N ASP A 34 -4.13 -19.15 -7.42
CA ASP A 34 -5.07 -18.50 -8.33
C ASP A 34 -6.24 -17.74 -7.65
N GLU A 35 -6.28 -17.71 -6.31
CA GLU A 35 -7.23 -16.89 -5.56
C GLU A 35 -6.88 -15.39 -5.72
N GLN A 36 -7.92 -14.56 -5.77
CA GLN A 36 -7.77 -13.14 -6.07
C GLN A 36 -7.82 -12.28 -4.80
N GLY A 37 -6.77 -11.49 -4.60
CA GLY A 37 -6.81 -10.28 -3.80
C GLY A 37 -7.26 -9.10 -4.64
N LEU A 38 -8.21 -8.34 -4.14
CA LEU A 38 -8.84 -7.20 -4.80
C LEU A 38 -8.65 -5.96 -3.93
N VAL A 39 -8.24 -4.87 -4.57
CA VAL A 39 -8.08 -3.56 -3.93
C VAL A 39 -8.86 -2.55 -4.77
N PHE A 40 -9.97 -2.07 -4.21
CA PHE A 40 -10.83 -1.07 -4.82
C PHE A 40 -10.32 0.30 -4.39
N ILE A 41 -10.02 1.16 -5.35
CA ILE A 41 -9.45 2.50 -5.14
C ILE A 41 -10.40 3.53 -5.74
N ASN A 42 -10.96 4.38 -4.90
CA ASN A 42 -11.89 5.43 -5.29
C ASN A 42 -11.25 6.80 -5.12
N HIS A 43 -11.42 7.71 -6.07
CA HIS A 43 -10.92 9.08 -5.96
C HIS A 43 -11.92 9.95 -5.19
N LYS A 44 -11.45 10.67 -4.16
CA LYS A 44 -12.32 11.58 -3.38
C LYS A 44 -12.82 12.79 -4.17
N GLU A 45 -12.00 13.30 -5.09
CA GLU A 45 -12.33 14.50 -5.88
C GLU A 45 -13.34 14.20 -7.02
N VAL A 46 -13.52 12.93 -7.39
CA VAL A 46 -14.46 12.53 -8.45
C VAL A 46 -15.85 12.34 -7.84
N THR A 47 -16.49 13.46 -7.52
CA THR A 47 -17.88 13.53 -7.00
C THR A 47 -18.94 13.35 -8.09
N LYS A 48 -18.55 13.25 -9.36
CA LYS A 48 -19.49 13.06 -10.48
C LYS A 48 -19.85 11.58 -10.61
N LYS A 49 -21.16 11.30 -10.72
CA LYS A 49 -21.68 9.95 -11.03
C LYS A 49 -20.98 9.41 -12.28
N PRO A 50 -20.70 8.10 -12.36
CA PRO A 50 -20.12 7.48 -13.55
C PRO A 50 -20.92 7.89 -14.80
N THR A 51 -20.24 8.42 -15.82
CA THR A 51 -20.84 8.74 -17.11
C THR A 51 -20.33 7.76 -18.16
N ALA A 52 -21.00 7.67 -19.31
CA ALA A 52 -20.53 6.85 -20.44
C ALA A 52 -19.10 7.21 -20.89
N ASP A 53 -18.71 8.47 -20.71
CA ASP A 53 -17.38 9.01 -21.07
C ASP A 53 -16.34 8.89 -19.94
N ASN A 54 -16.78 8.66 -18.69
CA ASN A 54 -15.92 8.40 -17.54
C ASN A 54 -16.52 7.27 -16.68
N PRO A 55 -16.38 6.00 -17.12
CA PRO A 55 -17.05 4.87 -16.50
C PRO A 55 -16.47 4.46 -15.14
N ASN A 56 -15.32 5.01 -14.74
CA ASN A 56 -14.55 4.52 -13.59
C ASN A 56 -14.44 5.56 -12.48
N ASN A 57 -15.26 5.40 -11.44
CA ASN A 57 -14.87 5.83 -10.10
C ASN A 57 -14.21 4.69 -9.31
N GLU A 58 -14.15 3.46 -9.84
CA GLU A 58 -13.57 2.29 -9.19
C GLU A 58 -12.30 1.81 -9.91
N TYR A 59 -11.14 2.25 -9.43
CA TYR A 59 -9.86 1.74 -9.91
C TYR A 59 -9.55 0.43 -9.19
N LEU A 60 -9.70 -0.69 -9.89
CA LEU A 60 -9.48 -2.01 -9.32
C LEU A 60 -8.06 -2.50 -9.60
N LEU A 61 -7.30 -2.74 -8.52
CA LEU A 61 -6.05 -3.48 -8.51
C LEU A 61 -6.34 -4.93 -8.10
N ARG A 62 -6.03 -5.87 -9.00
CA ARG A 62 -6.17 -7.31 -8.75
C ARG A 62 -4.79 -7.94 -8.64
N LEU A 63 -4.65 -8.86 -7.70
CA LEU A 63 -3.44 -9.65 -7.56
C LEU A 63 -3.81 -11.12 -7.31
N ARG A 64 -3.04 -12.03 -7.88
CA ARG A 64 -3.09 -13.47 -7.62
C ARG A 64 -1.73 -14.08 -7.84
N TRP A 65 -1.45 -15.21 -7.22
CA TRP A 65 -0.22 -15.95 -7.48
C TRP A 65 -0.49 -17.27 -8.22
N THR A 66 0.47 -17.71 -9.02
CA THR A 66 0.32 -18.86 -9.93
C THR A 66 1.32 -19.98 -9.69
N LEU A 67 2.53 -19.64 -9.24
CA LEU A 67 3.61 -20.59 -8.99
C LEU A 67 4.43 -20.15 -7.77
N PHE A 68 4.80 -21.12 -6.93
CA PHE A 68 5.84 -20.96 -5.92
C PHE A 68 6.86 -22.08 -6.09
N THR A 69 8.12 -21.74 -6.37
CA THR A 69 9.22 -22.70 -6.55
C THR A 69 10.55 -22.02 -6.27
N ASN A 70 11.54 -22.75 -5.76
CA ASN A 70 12.87 -22.22 -5.43
C ASN A 70 12.80 -20.92 -4.62
N ASP A 71 11.91 -20.87 -3.63
CA ASP A 71 11.62 -19.68 -2.80
C ASP A 71 11.17 -18.42 -3.53
N MET A 72 10.77 -18.54 -4.80
CA MET A 72 10.23 -17.49 -5.64
C MET A 72 8.73 -17.65 -5.88
N LEU A 73 7.98 -16.56 -5.74
CA LEU A 73 6.55 -16.46 -6.02
C LEU A 73 6.32 -15.74 -7.35
N THR A 74 5.61 -16.39 -8.28
CA THR A 74 5.08 -15.72 -9.48
C THR A 74 3.77 -15.03 -9.15
N LEU A 75 3.79 -13.70 -9.17
CA LEU A 75 2.65 -12.83 -8.89
C LEU A 75 2.12 -12.23 -10.20
N LEU A 76 0.82 -12.36 -10.43
CA LEU A 76 0.10 -11.65 -11.49
C LEU A 76 -0.63 -10.46 -10.88
N VAL A 77 -0.36 -9.29 -11.40
CA VAL A 77 -1.01 -8.03 -11.01
C VAL A 77 -1.75 -7.47 -12.22
N ASN A 78 -2.97 -7.00 -12.02
CA ASN A 78 -3.72 -6.29 -13.04
C ASN A 78 -4.26 -5.01 -12.44
N TYR A 79 -3.77 -3.87 -12.91
CA TYR A 79 -4.28 -2.56 -12.55
C TYR A 79 -4.87 -1.89 -13.78
N ARG A 80 -6.11 -1.41 -13.69
CA ARG A 80 -6.81 -0.73 -14.81
C ARG A 80 -6.85 -1.53 -16.12
N GLY A 81 -6.86 -2.85 -16.03
CA GLY A 81 -6.88 -3.72 -17.21
C GLY A 81 -5.51 -4.03 -17.81
N TYR A 82 -4.41 -3.51 -17.25
CA TYR A 82 -3.04 -3.83 -17.68
C TYR A 82 -2.48 -4.99 -16.84
N PRO A 83 -2.45 -6.23 -17.36
CA PRO A 83 -1.84 -7.35 -16.66
C PRO A 83 -0.31 -7.26 -16.71
N THR A 84 0.33 -7.62 -15.61
CA THR A 84 1.78 -7.70 -15.48
C THR A 84 2.14 -8.88 -14.58
N GLN A 85 3.22 -9.58 -14.93
CA GLN A 85 3.75 -10.69 -14.14
C GLN A 85 5.06 -10.26 -13.47
N TYR A 86 5.20 -10.60 -12.20
CA TYR A 86 6.39 -10.38 -11.41
C TYR A 86 6.85 -11.68 -10.77
N ILE A 87 8.15 -11.77 -10.51
CA ILE A 87 8.75 -12.83 -9.70
C ILE A 87 9.26 -12.17 -8.43
N LEU A 88 8.78 -12.63 -7.28
CA LEU A 88 9.13 -12.09 -5.97
C LEU A 88 9.86 -13.12 -5.12
N GLU A 89 10.77 -12.66 -4.28
CA GLU A 89 11.51 -13.49 -3.30
C GLU A 89 11.17 -13.04 -1.88
N LYS A 90 11.51 -13.83 -0.85
CA LYS A 90 11.31 -13.39 0.55
C LYS A 90 12.30 -12.30 0.99
N LYS A 91 13.32 -12.02 0.18
CA LYS A 91 14.45 -11.14 0.53
C LYS A 91 14.65 -10.05 -0.52
N TYR A 92 15.29 -8.98 -0.10
CA TYR A 92 15.75 -7.91 -0.98
C TYR A 92 16.65 -8.48 -2.10
N PRO A 93 16.58 -7.98 -3.34
CA PRO A 93 15.78 -6.83 -3.80
C PRO A 93 14.36 -7.16 -4.27
N LEU A 94 14.05 -8.44 -4.51
CA LEU A 94 12.80 -8.85 -5.18
C LEU A 94 11.63 -9.08 -4.21
N GLN A 95 11.71 -8.58 -2.99
CA GLN A 95 10.65 -8.78 -1.99
C GLN A 95 9.36 -8.03 -2.30
N ASN A 96 9.43 -6.94 -3.06
CA ASN A 96 8.27 -6.10 -3.32
C ASN A 96 8.34 -5.43 -4.69
N ILE A 97 7.17 -4.97 -5.14
CA ILE A 97 6.98 -4.13 -6.32
C ILE A 97 6.19 -2.89 -5.94
N VAL A 98 6.32 -1.85 -6.74
CA VAL A 98 5.55 -0.62 -6.60
C VAL A 98 4.68 -0.43 -7.83
N VAL A 99 3.38 -0.25 -7.62
CA VAL A 99 2.39 0.02 -8.66
C VAL A 99 1.88 1.45 -8.48
N PRO A 100 2.19 2.38 -9.41
CA PRO A 100 1.64 3.73 -9.35
C PRO A 100 0.12 3.67 -9.56
N LEU A 101 -0.64 4.26 -8.63
CA LEU A 101 -2.11 4.26 -8.68
C LEU A 101 -2.61 5.53 -9.36
N LEU A 102 -2.08 6.68 -8.95
CA LEU A 102 -2.46 7.98 -9.51
C LEU A 102 -1.30 8.63 -10.26
N PRO A 103 -1.60 9.48 -11.27
CA PRO A 103 -0.62 10.41 -11.78
C PRO A 103 -0.03 11.27 -10.66
N VAL A 104 1.25 11.58 -10.82
CA VAL A 104 1.96 12.50 -9.94
C VAL A 104 1.26 13.85 -9.96
N GLY A 105 0.88 14.35 -8.78
CA GLY A 105 0.27 15.67 -8.64
C GLY A 105 1.27 16.80 -8.81
N VAL A 106 0.87 18.03 -8.45
CA VAL A 106 1.68 19.25 -8.64
C VAL A 106 3.04 19.17 -7.93
N ASN A 107 3.12 18.50 -6.76
CA ASN A 107 4.37 18.27 -6.06
C ASN A 107 4.77 16.77 -6.15
N PRO A 108 5.82 16.42 -6.91
CA PRO A 108 6.23 15.03 -7.11
C PRO A 108 6.68 14.29 -5.86
N ILE A 109 7.08 15.00 -4.81
CA ILE A 109 7.57 14.39 -3.57
C ILE A 109 6.38 13.93 -2.71
N THR A 110 5.36 14.78 -2.55
CA THR A 110 4.25 14.55 -1.61
C THR A 110 2.95 14.11 -2.29
N SER A 111 2.91 14.09 -3.62
CA SER A 111 1.70 13.76 -4.39
C SER A 111 1.78 12.41 -5.09
N GLN A 112 2.66 11.52 -4.63
CA GLN A 112 2.69 10.14 -5.14
C GLN A 112 1.62 9.32 -4.44
N THR A 113 0.82 8.60 -5.22
CA THR A 113 -0.11 7.61 -4.69
C THR A 113 0.21 6.28 -5.37
N TYR A 114 0.71 5.33 -4.60
CA TYR A 114 1.18 4.04 -5.11
C TYR A 114 0.85 2.90 -4.15
N ALA A 115 0.70 1.70 -4.69
CA ALA A 115 0.63 0.47 -3.90
C ALA A 115 2.02 -0.19 -3.89
N ARG A 116 2.53 -0.50 -2.70
CA ARG A 116 3.64 -1.43 -2.50
C ARG A 116 3.03 -2.81 -2.26
N ILE A 117 3.40 -3.78 -3.09
CA ILE A 117 2.97 -5.18 -2.95
C ILE A 117 4.20 -6.01 -2.59
N GLN A 118 4.19 -6.63 -1.41
CA GLN A 118 5.31 -7.36 -0.86
C GLN A 118 4.94 -8.83 -0.67
N PHE A 119 5.82 -9.73 -1.13
CA PHE A 119 5.75 -11.13 -0.76
C PHE A 119 6.34 -11.30 0.65
N TYR A 120 5.48 -11.63 1.62
CA TYR A 120 5.87 -11.76 3.02
C TYR A 120 6.36 -13.17 3.32
N ASP A 121 5.51 -14.18 3.08
CA ASP A 121 5.85 -15.57 3.36
C ASP A 121 4.98 -16.55 2.56
N PHE A 122 5.32 -17.83 2.58
CA PHE A 122 4.57 -18.92 1.97
C PHE A 122 4.44 -20.10 2.92
N ASN A 123 3.19 -20.51 3.21
CA ASN A 123 2.91 -21.72 3.97
C ASN A 123 2.87 -22.92 3.02
N GLN A 124 3.89 -23.78 3.15
CA GLN A 124 4.05 -24.99 2.33
C GLN A 124 2.90 -25.99 2.52
N THR A 125 2.47 -26.21 3.77
CA THR A 125 1.42 -27.18 4.11
C THR A 125 0.07 -26.75 3.55
N GLY A 126 -0.28 -25.48 3.73
CA GLY A 126 -1.54 -24.90 3.25
C GLY A 126 -1.54 -24.51 1.78
N LYS A 127 -0.35 -24.46 1.15
CA LYS A 127 -0.12 -23.88 -0.18
C LYS A 127 -0.76 -22.50 -0.30
N THR A 128 -0.43 -21.62 0.64
CA THR A 128 -0.93 -20.23 0.69
C THR A 128 0.21 -19.23 0.72
N ALA A 129 0.05 -18.14 -0.02
CA ALA A 129 0.96 -17.01 -0.01
C ALA A 129 0.42 -15.90 0.90
N TYR A 130 1.31 -15.31 1.69
CA TYR A 130 1.07 -14.12 2.50
C TYR A 130 1.63 -12.93 1.74
N ILE A 131 0.75 -12.04 1.30
CA ILE A 131 1.10 -10.90 0.45
C ILE A 131 0.62 -9.63 1.14
N ASP A 132 1.55 -8.75 1.47
CA ASP A 132 1.25 -7.46 2.09
C ASP A 132 1.05 -6.40 1.00
N VAL A 133 -0.01 -5.62 1.11
CA VAL A 133 -0.29 -4.47 0.27
C VAL A 133 -0.41 -3.25 1.14
N SER A 134 0.53 -2.31 0.98
CA SER A 134 0.51 -1.00 1.64
C SER A 134 0.33 0.09 0.59
N ILE A 135 -0.56 1.05 0.82
CA ILE A 135 -0.85 2.14 -0.11
C ILE A 135 -0.41 3.46 0.49
N ALA A 136 0.50 4.11 -0.23
CA ALA A 136 0.92 5.46 0.08
C ALA A 136 -0.05 6.47 -0.55
N ASP A 137 -0.51 7.44 0.24
CA ASP A 137 -1.39 8.52 -0.24
C ASP A 137 -1.29 9.75 0.67
N GLU A 138 -0.12 10.39 0.73
CA GLU A 138 0.12 11.56 1.58
C GLU A 138 -0.92 12.67 1.36
N ALA A 139 -1.28 12.94 0.10
CA ALA A 139 -2.26 13.96 -0.30
C ALA A 139 -3.74 13.59 -0.03
N ASN A 140 -4.05 12.43 0.58
CA ASN A 140 -5.41 12.02 0.95
C ASN A 140 -6.42 11.95 -0.22
N ARG A 141 -5.96 11.64 -1.45
CA ARG A 141 -6.79 11.73 -2.67
C ARG A 141 -7.69 10.52 -2.89
N ILE A 142 -7.46 9.41 -2.19
CA ILE A 142 -8.19 8.16 -2.42
C ILE A 142 -8.86 7.60 -1.16
N GLU A 143 -9.83 6.73 -1.40
CA GLU A 143 -10.40 5.78 -0.44
C GLU A 143 -10.15 4.37 -0.96
N VAL A 144 -9.88 3.43 -0.05
CA VAL A 144 -9.45 2.08 -0.39
C VAL A 144 -10.30 1.06 0.35
N GLU A 145 -10.76 0.03 -0.37
CA GLU A 145 -11.33 -1.19 0.21
C GLU A 145 -10.57 -2.42 -0.26
N PHE A 146 -10.19 -3.30 0.67
CA PHE A 146 -9.56 -4.60 0.39
C PHE A 146 -10.61 -5.72 0.42
N LYS A 147 -10.55 -6.64 -0.55
CA LYS A 147 -11.35 -7.89 -0.58
C LYS A 147 -10.48 -9.10 -0.98
N PRO A 148 -10.61 -10.27 -0.33
CA PRO A 148 -11.44 -10.52 0.85
C PRO A 148 -10.97 -9.67 2.04
N LYS A 149 -11.92 -9.26 2.90
CA LYS A 149 -11.57 -8.63 4.17
C LYS A 149 -10.91 -9.69 5.04
N LYS A 150 -9.95 -9.27 5.86
CA LYS A 150 -9.14 -10.14 6.73
C LYS A 150 -10.09 -11.11 7.44
N THR A 151 -9.97 -12.41 7.17
CA THR A 151 -10.66 -13.42 7.95
C THR A 151 -9.89 -13.52 9.27
N GLU A 152 -10.46 -12.98 10.35
CA GLU A 152 -9.99 -13.22 11.71
C GLU A 152 -10.12 -14.71 12.08
#